data_AF-A0A7C6SVP6-F1
#
_entry.id   AF-A0A7C6SVP6-F1
#
_cell.length_a   1.000
_cell.length_b   1.000
_cell.length_c   1.000
_cell.angle_alpha   90.00
_cell.angle_beta   90.00
_cell.angle_gamma   90.00
#
_symmetry.space_group_name_H-M   'P 1'
#
loop_
_entity.id
_entity.type
_entity.pdbx_description
1 polymer ?
#
loop_
_entity_poly.entity_id
_entity_poly.type
_entity_poly.pdbx_seq_one_letter_code
_entity_poly.pdbx_strand_id
1 'polypeptide(L)'
;MQKMIIAVILMAAVTYIPRVLPMLFVKERSKSRFLRSFLYYVPFAALGAMTFPGILSSTGDITSASIGMIVAVILAVFEKGLLEVAVGAIVTVYLIQLFVH
;
A
#
# COMPACT_ATOMS: atom_id res chain seq x y z
N MET A 1 -31.97 -6.73 11.76
CA MET A 1 -31.45 -7.83 10.90
C MET A 1 -31.44 -7.47 9.41
N GLN A 2 -32.52 -6.95 8.80
CA GLN A 2 -32.53 -6.56 7.37
C GLN A 2 -31.39 -5.61 6.92
N LYS A 3 -31.02 -4.61 7.75
CA LYS A 3 -29.96 -3.64 7.40
C LYS A 3 -28.57 -4.27 7.24
N MET A 4 -28.26 -5.33 8.00
CA MET A 4 -26.97 -6.04 7.88
C MET A 4 -26.89 -6.81 6.56
N ILE A 5 -27.96 -7.48 6.16
CA ILE A 5 -27.98 -8.25 4.91
C ILE A 5 -27.84 -7.30 3.70
N ILE A 6 -28.53 -6.15 3.73
CA ILE A 6 -28.42 -5.13 2.70
C ILE A 6 -26.99 -4.57 2.66
N ALA A 7 -26.38 -4.27 3.79
CA ALA A 7 -25.00 -3.77 3.85
C ALA A 7 -23.98 -4.79 3.30
N VAL A 8 -24.16 -6.09 3.59
CA VAL A 8 -23.29 -7.15 3.07
C VAL A 8 -23.43 -7.28 1.56
N ILE A 9 -24.66 -7.24 1.02
CA ILE A 9 -24.90 -7.29 -0.42
C ILE A 9 -24.30 -6.05 -1.12
N LEU A 10 -24.45 -4.87 -0.52
CA LEU A 10 -23.89 -3.63 -1.06
C LEU A 10 -22.35 -3.64 -1.05
N MET A 11 -21.74 -4.09 0.05
CA MET A 11 -20.28 -4.27 0.18
C MET A 11 -19.76 -5.26 -0.87
N ALA A 12 -20.47 -6.38 -1.07
CA ALA A 12 -20.12 -7.36 -2.08
C ALA A 12 -20.18 -6.75 -3.48
N ALA A 13 -21.27 -6.04 -3.83
CA ALA A 13 -21.40 -5.38 -5.14
C ALA A 13 -20.29 -4.35 -5.38
N VAL A 14 -20.04 -3.44 -4.43
CA VAL A 14 -19.03 -2.39 -4.54
C VAL A 14 -17.60 -2.96 -4.57
N THR A 15 -17.35 -4.12 -3.97
CA THR A 15 -16.02 -4.76 -3.99
C THR A 15 -15.82 -5.59 -5.25
N TYR A 16 -16.86 -6.29 -5.73
CA TYR A 16 -16.74 -7.17 -6.89
C TYR A 16 -16.61 -6.38 -8.17
N ILE A 17 -17.42 -5.33 -8.37
CA ILE A 17 -17.41 -4.49 -9.58
C ILE A 17 -15.98 -4.05 -9.94
N PRO A 18 -15.22 -3.32 -9.10
CA PRO A 18 -13.87 -2.89 -9.43
C PRO A 18 -12.84 -4.04 -9.49
N ARG A 19 -13.13 -5.24 -8.96
CA ARG A 19 -12.26 -6.42 -9.10
C ARG A 19 -12.48 -7.20 -10.40
N VAL A 20 -13.72 -7.32 -10.87
CA VAL A 20 -14.03 -8.02 -12.13
C VAL A 20 -13.97 -7.11 -13.35
N LEU A 21 -14.20 -5.80 -13.19
CA LEU A 21 -14.06 -4.82 -14.26
C LEU A 21 -12.65 -4.85 -14.91
N PRO A 22 -11.53 -4.83 -14.17
CA PRO A 22 -10.20 -4.95 -14.78
C PRO A 22 -10.02 -6.32 -15.45
N MET A 23 -10.55 -7.41 -14.88
CA MET A 23 -10.42 -8.75 -15.48
C MET A 23 -11.18 -8.88 -16.81
N LEU A 24 -12.37 -8.27 -16.91
CA LEU A 24 -13.20 -8.30 -18.12
C LEU A 24 -12.65 -7.36 -19.22
N PHE A 25 -12.28 -6.13 -18.86
CA PHE A 25 -11.72 -5.17 -19.82
C PHE A 25 -10.33 -5.60 -20.36
N VAL A 26 -9.54 -6.34 -19.58
CA VAL A 26 -8.23 -6.85 -20.02
C VAL A 26 -8.36 -7.98 -21.06
N LYS A 27 -9.50 -8.67 -21.13
CA LYS A 27 -9.68 -9.82 -22.03
C LYS A 27 -10.11 -9.42 -23.46
N GLU A 28 -10.81 -8.30 -23.65
CA GLU A 28 -11.46 -7.98 -24.93
C GLU A 28 -10.69 -7.02 -25.86
N ARG A 29 -9.71 -6.25 -25.36
CA ARG A 29 -8.99 -5.27 -26.20
C ARG A 29 -7.61 -5.76 -26.59
N SER A 30 -7.57 -6.59 -27.63
CA SER A 30 -6.49 -6.48 -28.61
C SER A 30 -6.39 -5.00 -29.02
N LYS A 31 -5.18 -4.41 -28.94
CA LYS A 31 -4.80 -3.02 -29.32
C LYS A 31 -4.80 -1.96 -28.21
N SER A 32 -3.97 -2.12 -27.17
CA SER A 32 -3.01 -1.10 -26.70
C SER A 32 -2.26 -1.59 -25.45
N ARG A 33 -0.93 -1.76 -25.56
CA ARG A 33 -0.04 -2.10 -24.43
C ARG A 33 -0.15 -1.07 -23.28
N PHE A 34 -0.51 0.17 -23.61
CA PHE A 34 -0.56 1.29 -22.67
C PHE A 34 -1.65 1.13 -21.61
N LEU A 35 -2.86 0.73 -22.00
CA LEU A 35 -3.99 0.64 -21.06
C LEU A 35 -3.83 -0.52 -20.06
N ARG A 36 -3.20 -1.62 -20.49
CA ARG A 36 -2.87 -2.76 -19.63
C ARG A 36 -1.78 -2.43 -18.62
N SER A 37 -0.71 -1.77 -19.06
CA SER A 37 0.34 -1.31 -18.14
C SER A 37 -0.21 -0.27 -17.17
N PHE A 38 -1.00 0.69 -17.65
CA PHE A 38 -1.59 1.73 -16.80
C PHE A 38 -2.49 1.14 -15.70
N LEU A 39 -3.46 0.29 -16.04
CA LEU A 39 -4.34 -0.35 -15.03
C LEU A 39 -3.59 -1.28 -14.08
N TYR A 40 -2.49 -1.93 -14.51
CA TYR A 40 -1.68 -2.76 -13.62
C TYR A 40 -0.88 -1.92 -12.62
N TYR A 41 -0.33 -0.77 -13.04
CA TYR A 41 0.45 0.10 -12.16
C TYR A 41 -0.39 1.00 -11.26
N VAL A 42 -1.64 1.33 -11.63
CA VAL A 42 -2.53 2.19 -10.82
C VAL A 42 -2.72 1.70 -9.37
N PRO A 43 -3.05 0.42 -9.10
CA PRO A 43 -3.19 -0.08 -7.73
C PRO A 43 -1.89 0.02 -6.92
N PHE A 44 -0.75 -0.31 -7.51
CA PHE A 44 0.55 -0.21 -6.83
C PHE A 44 0.95 1.24 -6.56
N ALA A 45 0.71 2.14 -7.52
CA ALA A 45 0.93 3.57 -7.34
C ALA A 45 0.00 4.15 -6.27
N ALA A 46 -1.27 3.73 -6.23
CA ALA A 46 -2.23 4.15 -5.22
C ALA A 46 -1.85 3.64 -3.82
N LEU A 47 -1.43 2.37 -3.69
CA LEU A 47 -0.91 1.84 -2.42
C LEU A 47 0.31 2.63 -1.96
N GLY A 48 1.28 2.89 -2.83
CA GLY A 48 2.45 3.71 -2.50
C GLY A 48 2.10 5.14 -2.08
N ALA A 49 1.17 5.78 -2.80
CA ALA A 49 0.68 7.12 -2.49
C ALA A 49 -0.08 7.21 -1.16
N MET A 50 -0.70 6.12 -0.71
CA MET A 50 -1.34 6.02 0.61
C MET A 50 -0.32 5.71 1.72
N THR A 51 0.66 4.84 1.44
CA THR A 51 1.67 4.43 2.43
C THR A 51 2.68 5.54 2.72
N PHE A 52 3.13 6.29 1.72
CA PHE A 52 4.09 7.38 1.88
C PHE A 52 3.68 8.42 2.95
N PRO A 53 2.48 9.05 2.89
CA PRO A 53 2.04 9.96 3.94
C PRO A 53 1.76 9.25 5.27
N GLY A 54 1.34 7.98 5.25
CA GLY A 54 1.09 7.19 6.45
C GLY A 54 2.36 6.94 7.27
N ILE A 55 3.48 6.63 6.62
CA ILE A 55 4.77 6.43 7.30
C ILE A 55 5.28 7.73 7.92
N LEU A 56 5.18 8.84 7.19
CA LEU A 56 5.65 10.15 7.67
C LEU A 56 4.84 10.69 8.85
N SER A 57 3.56 10.34 8.93
CA SER A 57 2.65 10.85 9.97
C SER A 57 2.54 9.94 11.20
N SER A 58 3.09 8.72 11.18
CA SER A 58 2.89 7.74 12.25
C SER A 58 3.73 8.00 13.51
N THR A 59 4.90 8.63 13.39
CA THR A 59 5.86 8.73 14.49
C THR A 59 5.72 10.03 15.31
N GLY A 60 4.84 10.95 14.93
CA GLY A 60 4.64 12.24 15.62
C GLY A 60 5.79 13.24 15.42
N ASP A 61 7.00 12.76 15.12
CA ASP A 61 8.17 13.56 14.77
C ASP A 61 8.67 13.21 13.35
N ILE A 62 8.74 14.23 12.49
CA ILE A 62 9.11 14.09 11.07
C ILE A 62 10.56 13.60 10.89
N THR A 63 11.46 13.91 11.83
CA THR A 63 12.87 13.51 11.72
C THR A 63 13.03 12.00 11.97
N SER A 64 12.38 11.46 12.99
CA SER A 64 12.39 10.01 13.26
C SER A 64 11.71 9.19 12.15
N ALA A 65 10.59 9.69 11.61
CA ALA A 65 9.86 9.04 10.51
C ALA A 65 10.67 9.01 9.20
N SER A 66 11.37 10.11 8.87
CA SER A 66 12.21 10.17 7.67
C SER A 66 13.41 9.22 7.74
N ILE A 67 14.06 9.09 8.90
CA ILE A 67 15.16 8.14 9.08
C ILE A 67 14.65 6.70 8.98
N GLY A 68 13.50 6.39 9.60
CA GLY A 68 12.84 5.09 9.48
C GLY A 68 12.51 4.73 8.04
N MET A 69 11.99 5.69 7.26
CA MET A 69 11.71 5.53 5.84
C MET A 69 12.98 5.23 5.03
N ILE A 70 14.07 5.99 5.25
CA ILE A 70 15.35 5.77 4.56
C ILE A 70 15.87 4.36 4.83
N VAL A 71 15.83 3.93 6.09
CA VAL A 71 16.29 2.60 6.50
C VAL A 71 15.42 1.50 5.89
N ALA A 72 14.09 1.67 5.87
CA ALA A 72 13.17 0.76 5.19
C ALA A 72 13.47 0.64 3.69
N VAL A 73 13.72 1.77 3.01
CA VAL A 73 14.05 1.79 1.58
C VAL A 73 15.39 1.11 1.31
N ILE A 74 16.41 1.38 2.12
CA ILE A 74 17.71 0.71 1.99
C ILE A 74 17.54 -0.80 2.16
N LEU A 75 16.87 -1.26 3.23
CA LEU A 75 16.64 -2.69 3.46
C LEU A 75 15.81 -3.34 2.33
N ALA A 76 14.81 -2.64 1.79
CA ALA A 76 14.00 -3.12 0.68
C ALA A 76 14.80 -3.27 -0.62
N VAL A 77 15.77 -2.39 -0.89
CA VAL A 77 16.65 -2.47 -2.07
C VAL A 77 17.60 -3.69 -1.99
N PHE A 78 17.92 -4.16 -0.79
CA PHE A 78 18.75 -5.35 -0.57
C PHE A 78 17.98 -6.69 -0.75
N GLU A 79 16.83 -6.68 -1.43
CA GLU A 79 15.96 -7.86 -1.69
C GLU A 79 15.59 -8.67 -0.43
N LYS A 80 15.59 -8.01 0.73
CA LYS A 80 15.22 -8.62 2.01
C LYS A 80 13.73 -8.93 2.05
N GLY A 81 13.35 -10.02 2.73
CA GLY A 81 11.95 -10.41 2.86
C GLY A 81 11.11 -9.29 3.50
N LEU A 82 9.84 -9.17 3.11
CA LEU A 82 8.92 -8.12 3.59
C LEU A 82 8.90 -8.03 5.12
N LEU A 83 8.95 -9.18 5.81
CA LEU A 83 9.00 -9.26 7.27
C LEU A 83 10.31 -8.71 7.84
N GLU A 84 11.46 -9.02 7.23
CA GLU A 84 12.77 -8.51 7.67
C GLU A 84 12.85 -6.98 7.53
N VAL A 85 12.36 -6.45 6.40
CA VAL A 85 12.30 -4.99 6.16
C VAL A 85 11.37 -4.32 7.17
N ALA A 86 10.18 -4.88 7.40
CA ALA A 86 9.21 -4.32 8.34
C ALA A 86 9.73 -4.30 9.78
N VAL A 87 10.29 -5.42 10.26
CA VAL A 87 10.85 -5.50 11.61
C VAL A 87 12.05 -4.56 11.75
N GLY A 88 12.95 -4.53 10.77
CA GLY A 88 14.10 -3.62 10.76
C GLY A 88 13.68 -2.16 10.87
N ALA A 89 12.72 -1.72 10.03
CA ALA A 89 12.21 -0.36 10.06
C ALA A 89 11.54 -0.01 11.40
N ILE A 90 10.70 -0.90 11.94
CA ILE A 90 10.03 -0.68 13.23
C ILE A 90 11.06 -0.55 14.37
N VAL A 91 12.03 -1.46 14.43
CA VAL A 91 13.07 -1.44 15.46
C VAL A 91 13.93 -0.17 15.34
N THR A 92 14.29 0.24 14.13
CA THR A 92 15.06 1.48 13.93
C THR A 92 14.27 2.71 14.34
N VAL A 93 13.01 2.84 13.92
CA VAL A 93 12.14 3.95 14.35
C VAL A 93 11.98 3.97 15.87
N TYR A 94 11.77 2.81 16.48
CA TYR A 94 11.63 2.67 17.93
C TYR A 94 12.89 3.12 18.68
N LEU A 95 14.08 2.68 18.23
CA LEU A 95 15.34 3.09 18.85
C LEU A 95 15.63 4.58 18.70
N ILE A 96 15.30 5.17 17.55
CA ILE A 96 15.47 6.61 17.32
C ILE A 96 14.50 7.41 18.18
N GLN A 97 13.25 6.98 18.27
CA GLN A 97 12.25 7.65 19.08
C GLN A 97 12.58 7.56 20.59
N LEU A 98 13.20 6.47 21.03
CA LEU A 98 13.71 6.32 22.40
C LEU A 98 14.89 7.25 22.72
N PHE A 99 15.67 7.67 21.72
CA PHE A 99 16.81 8.59 21.91
C PHE A 99 16.43 10.07 21.77
N VAL A 100 15.32 10.37 21.07
CA VAL A 100 14.81 11.72 20.84
C VAL A 100 13.85 12.19 21.96
N HIS A 101 13.35 11.27 22.81
CA HIS A 101 12.55 11.56 24.00
C HIS A 101 13.37 11.28 25.28
#